data_AF-A0A7S4DGA1-F1
#
_entry.id   AF-A0A7S4DGA1-F1
#
_cell.length_a   1.000
_cell.length_b   1.000
_cell.length_c   1.000
_cell.angle_alpha   90.00
_cell.angle_beta   90.00
_cell.angle_gamma   90.00
#
_symmetry.space_group_name_H-M   'P 1'
#
loop_
_entity.id
_entity.type
_entity.pdbx_description
1 polymer ?
#
loop_
_entity_poly.entity_id
_entity_poly.type
_entity_poly.pdbx_seq_one_letter_code
_entity_poly.pdbx_strand_id
1 'polypeptide(L)'
;MGSGASTNLKKEFLRKSSVFGSLSDEQLTALAKCFVVKTKQKDSFLENVPNIICVGRGELKVYSGSSGGSGARSEMNYLCTKKPGDVLVPFPLSSRRMFRTVT
;
A
#
# COMPACT_ATOMS: atom_id res chain seq x y z
N MET A 1 -18.92 2.17 -21.36
CA MET A 1 -17.85 3.19 -21.32
C MET A 1 -17.68 3.63 -19.87
N GLY A 2 -16.58 3.29 -19.18
CA GLY A 2 -16.45 3.57 -17.73
C GLY A 2 -15.02 3.64 -17.19
N SER A 3 -14.00 3.74 -18.05
CA SER A 3 -12.60 3.59 -17.62
C SER A 3 -11.86 4.92 -17.37
N GLY A 4 -12.42 6.06 -17.81
CA GLY A 4 -11.79 7.38 -17.61
C GLY A 4 -11.76 7.84 -16.16
N ALA A 5 -12.85 7.63 -15.41
CA ALA A 5 -12.99 8.11 -14.03
C ALA A 5 -12.06 7.36 -13.04
N SER A 6 -11.96 6.04 -13.16
CA SER A 6 -11.06 5.24 -12.31
C SER A 6 -9.58 5.53 -12.61
N THR A 7 -9.25 5.80 -13.88
CA THR A 7 -7.88 6.15 -14.26
C THR A 7 -7.49 7.52 -13.71
N ASN A 8 -8.37 8.53 -13.78
CA ASN A 8 -8.09 9.86 -13.22
C ASN A 8 -7.84 9.83 -11.71
N LEU A 9 -8.66 9.11 -10.94
CA LEU A 9 -8.44 8.95 -9.49
C LEU A 9 -7.09 8.30 -9.18
N LYS A 10 -6.70 7.27 -9.93
CA LYS A 10 -5.37 6.63 -9.79
C LYS A 10 -4.25 7.61 -10.12
N LYS A 11 -4.38 8.41 -11.18
CA LYS A 11 -3.38 9.45 -11.51
C LYS A 11 -3.24 10.46 -10.38
N GLU A 12 -4.34 10.94 -9.81
CA GLU A 12 -4.28 11.88 -8.69
C GLU A 12 -3.56 11.28 -7.47
N PHE A 13 -3.79 10.00 -7.16
CA PHE A 13 -3.06 9.32 -6.09
C PHE A 13 -1.57 9.20 -6.39
N LEU A 14 -1.22 8.78 -7.61
CA LEU A 14 0.18 8.66 -8.04
C LEU A 14 0.88 10.02 -8.08
N ARG A 15 0.17 11.10 -8.40
CA ARG A 15 0.72 12.45 -8.44
C ARG A 15 1.04 13.01 -7.05
N LYS A 16 0.31 12.56 -6.02
CA LYS A 16 0.59 12.84 -4.61
C LYS A 16 1.66 11.90 -4.02
N SER A 17 2.13 10.93 -4.79
CA SER A 17 3.17 10.01 -4.35
C SER A 17 4.52 10.73 -4.27
N SER A 18 5.26 10.46 -3.20
CA SER A 18 6.65 10.92 -3.06
C SER A 18 7.61 10.34 -4.12
N VAL A 19 7.23 9.25 -4.79
CA VAL A 19 8.07 8.57 -5.79
C VAL A 19 7.63 8.89 -7.22
N PHE A 20 6.33 8.99 -7.46
CA PHE A 20 5.78 9.12 -8.81
C PHE A 20 5.32 10.54 -9.17
N GLY A 21 5.33 11.48 -8.22
CA GLY A 21 4.80 12.83 -8.42
C GLY A 21 5.47 13.65 -9.51
N SER A 22 6.73 13.34 -9.86
CA SER A 22 7.50 14.04 -10.90
C SER A 22 7.33 13.44 -12.30
N LEU A 23 6.56 12.36 -12.46
CA LEU A 23 6.32 11.74 -13.77
C LEU A 23 5.42 12.60 -14.64
N SER A 24 5.60 12.51 -15.96
CA SER A 24 4.72 13.18 -16.92
C SER A 24 3.29 12.63 -16.86
N ASP A 25 2.30 13.38 -17.35
CA ASP A 25 0.90 12.91 -17.33
C ASP A 25 0.69 11.63 -18.16
N GLU A 26 1.44 11.49 -19.26
CA GLU A 26 1.47 10.29 -20.09
C GLU A 26 2.03 9.08 -19.31
N GLN A 27 3.14 9.26 -18.59
CA GLN A 27 3.73 8.23 -17.73
C GLN A 27 2.80 7.85 -16.59
N LEU A 28 2.18 8.83 -15.92
CA LEU A 28 1.18 8.59 -14.87
C LEU A 28 -0.04 7.85 -15.41
N THR A 29 -0.49 8.18 -16.63
CA THR A 29 -1.61 7.49 -17.28
C THR A 29 -1.28 6.04 -17.59
N ALA A 30 -0.07 5.77 -18.11
CA ALA A 30 0.41 4.42 -18.34
C ALA A 30 0.51 3.64 -17.02
N LEU A 31 1.13 4.23 -16.00
CA LEU A 31 1.30 3.63 -14.69
C LEU A 31 -0.05 3.36 -14.00
N ALA A 32 -0.99 4.29 -14.06
CA ALA A 32 -2.34 4.14 -13.50
C ALA A 32 -3.10 2.92 -14.04
N LYS A 33 -2.81 2.49 -15.28
CA LYS A 33 -3.39 1.26 -15.85
C LYS A 33 -2.87 0.00 -15.16
N CYS A 34 -1.63 0.03 -14.67
CA CYS A 34 -0.98 -1.11 -14.00
C CYS A 34 -1.35 -1.22 -12.51
N PHE A 35 -1.81 -0.13 -11.88
CA PHE A 35 -2.18 -0.13 -10.47
C PHE A 35 -3.56 -0.74 -10.22
N VAL A 36 -3.66 -1.59 -9.20
CA VAL A 36 -4.93 -2.09 -8.66
C VAL A 36 -5.26 -1.32 -7.39
N VAL A 37 -6.44 -0.69 -7.35
CA VAL A 37 -6.92 0.01 -6.15
C VAL A 37 -7.65 -1.01 -5.28
N LYS A 38 -7.25 -1.09 -4.00
CA LYS A 38 -7.93 -1.91 -2.99
C LYS A 38 -8.34 -1.02 -1.83
N THR A 39 -9.62 -1.09 -1.46
CA THR A 39 -10.13 -0.49 -0.22
C THR A 39 -10.08 -1.53 0.88
N LYS A 40 -9.61 -1.13 2.05
CA LYS A 40 -9.53 -1.99 3.24
C LYS A 40 -10.30 -1.37 4.37
N GLN A 41 -10.96 -2.21 5.15
CA GLN A 41 -11.62 -1.76 6.36
C GLN A 41 -10.57 -1.41 7.41
N LYS A 42 -10.91 -0.46 8.28
CA LYS A 42 -10.13 -0.18 9.48
C LYS A 42 -9.84 -1.48 10.24
N ASP A 43 -8.63 -1.56 10.79
CA ASP A 43 -8.08 -2.69 11.54
C ASP A 43 -7.91 -4.01 10.78
N SER A 44 -8.19 -4.02 9.47
CA SER A 44 -7.90 -5.20 8.64
C SER A 44 -6.42 -5.30 8.28
N PHE A 45 -5.95 -6.55 8.16
CA PHE A 45 -4.60 -6.88 7.74
C PHE A 45 -4.50 -6.99 6.21
N LEU A 46 -3.40 -6.46 5.66
CA LEU A 46 -3.01 -6.76 4.27
C LEU A 46 -2.21 -8.06 4.24
N GLU A 47 -2.86 -9.14 3.82
CA GLU A 47 -2.22 -10.42 3.51
C GLU A 47 -1.84 -10.47 2.02
N ASN A 48 -0.77 -11.21 1.67
CA ASN A 48 -0.27 -11.36 0.30
C ASN A 48 -0.01 -10.03 -0.41
N VAL A 49 0.81 -9.19 0.23
CA VAL A 49 1.09 -7.85 -0.24
C VAL A 49 1.93 -7.89 -1.53
N PRO A 50 1.46 -7.28 -2.63
CA PRO A 50 2.22 -7.21 -3.88
C PRO A 50 3.47 -6.34 -3.73
N ASN A 51 4.40 -6.47 -4.68
CA ASN A 51 5.73 -5.86 -4.66
C ASN A 51 5.80 -4.37 -4.32
N ILE A 52 4.72 -3.58 -4.54
CA ILE A 52 4.67 -2.15 -4.22
C ILE A 52 3.25 -1.77 -3.74
N ILE A 53 3.15 -1.03 -2.63
CA ILE A 53 1.92 -0.39 -2.15
C ILE A 53 2.11 1.14 -2.21
N CYS A 54 1.12 1.86 -2.74
CA CYS A 54 0.99 3.30 -2.56
C CYS A 54 -0.21 3.57 -1.65
N VAL A 55 -0.03 4.32 -0.56
CA VAL A 55 -1.13 4.71 0.32
C VAL A 55 -1.89 5.85 -0.33
N GLY A 56 -3.13 5.62 -0.77
CA GLY A 56 -3.95 6.64 -1.43
C GLY A 56 -4.75 7.50 -0.45
N ARG A 57 -5.35 6.87 0.57
CA ARG A 57 -6.16 7.49 1.62
C ARG A 57 -5.98 6.74 2.94
N GLY A 58 -6.29 7.41 4.05
CA GLY A 58 -6.15 6.85 5.39
C GLY A 58 -4.69 6.66 5.79
N GLU A 59 -4.48 5.91 6.87
CA GLU A 59 -3.16 5.58 7.38
C GLU A 59 -2.96 4.07 7.46
N LEU A 60 -1.75 3.63 7.09
CA LEU A 60 -1.33 2.24 7.15
C LEU A 60 -0.22 2.08 8.19
N LYS A 61 -0.50 1.36 9.28
CA LYS A 61 0.53 0.97 10.25
C LYS A 61 1.22 -0.31 9.78
N VAL A 62 2.54 -0.27 9.79
CA VAL A 62 3.40 -1.37 9.37
C VAL A 62 3.98 -2.03 10.62
N TYR A 63 3.85 -3.34 10.71
CA TYR A 63 4.40 -4.15 11.78
C TYR A 63 5.33 -5.21 11.19
N SER A 64 6.41 -5.52 11.90
CA SER A 64 7.20 -6.72 11.69
C SER A 64 6.86 -7.77 12.74
N GLY A 65 6.68 -9.01 12.31
CA GLY A 65 6.61 -10.16 13.20
C GLY A 65 7.18 -11.39 12.50
N SER A 66 7.72 -12.32 13.27
CA SER A 66 7.97 -13.69 12.79
C SER A 66 6.67 -14.46 12.94
N SER A 67 6.21 -15.14 11.89
CA SER A 67 5.12 -16.11 12.06
C SER A 67 5.67 -17.33 12.79
N GLY A 68 5.77 -17.26 14.11
CA GLY A 68 6.00 -18.43 14.95
C GLY A 68 4.75 -19.31 14.91
N GLY A 69 4.93 -20.60 14.63
CA GLY A 69 3.84 -21.58 14.52
C GLY A 69 2.97 -21.64 15.79
N SER A 70 1.72 -22.08 15.58
CA SER A 70 0.72 -22.48 16.58
C SER A 70 0.74 -21.77 17.93
N GLY A 71 -0.17 -20.80 18.11
CA GLY A 71 -0.78 -20.51 19.41
C GLY A 71 -0.27 -19.30 20.17
N ALA A 72 0.90 -18.75 19.85
CA ALA A 72 1.34 -17.47 20.42
C ALA A 72 0.98 -16.33 19.46
N ARG A 73 0.23 -15.31 19.93
CA ARG A 73 0.19 -13.99 19.30
C ARG A 73 1.62 -13.45 19.29
N SER A 74 2.39 -13.82 18.27
CA SER A 74 3.80 -13.45 18.12
C SER A 74 3.91 -11.93 18.22
N GLU A 75 4.84 -11.44 19.04
CA GLU A 75 5.07 -10.02 19.29
C GLU A 75 5.20 -9.27 17.96
N MET A 76 4.20 -8.43 17.68
CA MET A 76 4.20 -7.57 16.50
C MET A 76 4.90 -6.27 16.86
N ASN A 77 6.11 -6.09 16.34
CA ASN A 77 6.86 -4.86 16.53
C ASN A 77 6.35 -3.80 15.56
N TYR A 78 5.83 -2.69 16.09
CA TYR A 78 5.47 -1.53 15.30
C TYR A 78 6.72 -0.94 14.65
N LEU A 79 6.67 -0.73 13.33
CA LEU A 79 7.78 -0.15 12.58
C LEU A 79 7.53 1.31 12.25
N CYS A 80 6.42 1.58 11.56
CA CYS A 80 6.10 2.93 11.09
C CYS A 80 4.62 3.06 10.72
N THR A 81 4.17 4.30 10.59
CA THR A 81 2.87 4.65 10.01
C THR A 81 3.12 5.30 8.67
N LYS A 82 2.35 4.89 7.66
CA LYS A 82 2.42 5.38 6.29
C LYS A 82 1.19 6.20 5.97
N LYS A 83 1.40 7.38 5.43
CA LYS A 83 0.40 8.41 5.16
C LYS A 83 0.06 8.47 3.67
N PRO A 84 -1.03 9.15 3.27
CA PRO A 84 -1.35 9.33 1.86
C PRO A 84 -0.17 9.90 1.08
N GLY A 85 0.21 9.26 -0.02
CA GLY A 85 1.38 9.59 -0.83
C GLY A 85 2.63 8.76 -0.52
N ASP A 86 2.67 8.06 0.61
CA ASP A 86 3.78 7.17 0.92
C ASP A 86 3.76 5.91 0.05
N VAL A 87 4.95 5.50 -0.38
CA VAL A 87 5.18 4.25 -1.10
C VAL A 87 5.90 3.27 -0.18
N LEU A 88 5.43 2.03 -0.18
CA LEU A 88 6.06 0.91 0.47
C LEU A 88 6.47 -0.10 -0.58
N VAL A 89 7.73 -0.53 -0.53
CA VAL A 89 8.22 -1.68 -1.28
C VAL A 89 8.45 -2.79 -0.26
N PRO A 90 7.57 -3.82 -0.15
CA PRO A 90 7.90 -5.01 0.61
C PRO A 90 9.19 -5.64 0.05
N PHE A 91 10.25 -5.65 0.84
CA PHE A 91 11.49 -6.40 0.56
C PHE A 91 11.18 -7.91 0.42
N PRO A 92 12.05 -8.69 -0.25
CA PRO A 92 11.86 -10.13 -0.43
C PRO A 92 11.55 -10.86 0.89
N LEU A 93 10.63 -11.81 0.77
CA LEU A 93 9.75 -12.42 1.77
C LEU A 93 10.42 -13.27 2.86
N SER A 94 11.60 -12.91 3.36
CA SER A 94 12.23 -13.63 4.48
C SER A 94 11.57 -13.34 5.83
N SER A 95 10.79 -12.25 5.93
CA SER A 95 10.03 -11.88 7.13
C SER A 95 8.62 -11.43 6.75
N ARG A 96 7.59 -12.16 7.20
CA ARG A 96 6.18 -11.79 6.98
C ARG A 96 5.89 -10.46 7.71
N ARG A 97 5.84 -9.34 6.97
CA ARG A 97 5.34 -8.07 7.50
C ARG A 97 3.82 -8.05 7.46
N MET A 98 3.20 -7.61 8.54
CA MET A 98 1.76 -7.42 8.62
C MET A 98 1.45 -5.93 8.59
N PHE A 99 0.50 -5.53 7.75
CA PHE A 99 0.11 -4.14 7.62
C PHE A 99 -1.33 -4.00 8.11
N ARG A 100 -1.56 -3.12 9.07
CA ARG A 100 -2.88 -2.88 9.68
C ARG A 100 -3.38 -1.49 9.31
N THR A 101 -4.60 -1.43 8.83
CA THR A 101 -5.28 -0.16 8.52
C THR A 101 -5.73 0.51 9.82
N VAL A 102 -5.56 1.82 9.97
CA VAL A 102 -5.90 2.52 11.23
C VAL A 102 -7.19 3.32 11.13
N THR A 103 -7.48 3.83 9.93
CA THR A 103 -8.59 4.74 9.65
C THR A 103 -8.95 4.68 8.17
#